data_AF-A0A9D8CEW5-F1
#
_entry.id   AF-A0A9D8CEW5-F1
#
_cell.length_a   1.000
_cell.length_b   1.000
_cell.length_c   1.000
_cell.angle_alpha   90.00
_cell.angle_beta   90.00
_cell.angle_gamma   90.00
#
_symmetry.space_group_name_H-M   'P 1'
#
loop_
_entity.id
_entity.type
_entity.pdbx_description
1 polymer ?
#
loop_
_entity_poly.entity_id
_entity_poly.type
_entity_poly.pdbx_seq_one_letter_code
_entity_poly.pdbx_strand_id
1 'polypeptide(L)'
;MPAHVARAALRETFEETGLLIGDRAVAAASESPPDDPMALAYRAAGLVPALDQLRYVGRAITPPSSPMRFNTCFFHADGTQVIAAGTASGELDDLHWRALDAIDALKMAKVSRFMLERAAALHGGMASSAAPLYRWVRGAVRIGPDPYLLRSGVANGRPSSARRLSQGQGR
;
A
#
# COMPACT_ATOMS: atom_id res chain seq x y z
N MET A 1 2.32 -12.43 -1.21
CA MET A 1 3.35 -11.41 -0.95
C MET A 1 4.09 -11.72 0.33
N PRO A 2 5.42 -11.51 0.40
CA PRO A 2 6.14 -11.65 1.65
C PRO A 2 5.65 -10.61 2.65
N ALA A 3 5.12 -11.06 3.79
CA ALA A 3 4.47 -10.23 4.80
C ALA A 3 5.36 -9.08 5.31
N HIS A 4 6.68 -9.27 5.31
CA HIS A 4 7.64 -8.25 5.76
C HIS A 4 7.63 -6.98 4.90
N VAL A 5 7.39 -7.07 3.58
CA VAL A 5 7.35 -5.88 2.70
C VAL A 5 6.07 -5.08 2.93
N ALA A 6 4.94 -5.77 3.13
CA ALA A 6 3.68 -5.13 3.48
C ALA A 6 3.76 -4.44 4.86
N ARG A 7 4.35 -5.11 5.85
CA ARG A 7 4.62 -4.51 7.18
C ARG A 7 5.53 -3.30 7.07
N ALA A 8 6.57 -3.34 6.24
CA ALA A 8 7.43 -2.19 5.99
C ALA A 8 6.63 -1.01 5.41
N ALA A 9 5.77 -1.25 4.41
CA ALA A 9 4.94 -0.18 3.84
C ALA A 9 4.03 0.50 4.89
N LEU A 10 3.42 -0.27 5.80
CA LEU A 10 2.63 0.29 6.90
C LEU A 10 3.47 1.07 7.91
N ARG A 11 4.67 0.57 8.24
CA ARG A 11 5.59 1.24 9.16
C ARG A 11 6.05 2.59 8.61
N GLU A 12 6.55 2.62 7.36
CA GLU A 12 7.00 3.86 6.72
C GLU A 12 5.84 4.86 6.60
N THR A 13 4.63 4.39 6.25
CA THR A 13 3.43 5.27 6.23
C THR A 13 3.20 5.91 7.60
N PHE A 14 3.26 5.14 8.68
CA PHE A 14 3.10 5.65 10.03
C PHE A 14 4.21 6.62 10.42
N GLU A 15 5.47 6.29 10.17
CA GLU A 15 6.62 7.11 10.54
C GLU A 15 6.62 8.45 9.78
N GLU A 16 6.36 8.44 8.47
CA GLU A 16 6.38 9.66 7.64
C GLU A 16 5.14 10.54 7.82
N THR A 17 3.96 9.95 8.08
CA THR A 17 2.68 10.69 8.03
C THR A 17 1.90 10.72 9.34
N GLY A 18 2.24 9.87 10.32
CA GLY A 18 1.45 9.67 11.53
C GLY A 18 0.14 8.89 11.30
N LEU A 19 -0.07 8.32 10.11
CA LEU A 19 -1.27 7.59 9.74
C LEU A 19 -1.09 6.07 9.91
N LEU A 20 -2.08 5.44 10.53
CA LEU A 20 -2.23 3.98 10.57
C LEU A 20 -3.24 3.53 9.52
N ILE A 21 -3.07 2.31 9.02
CA ILE A 21 -4.02 1.66 8.11
C ILE A 21 -4.38 0.31 8.74
N GLY A 22 -5.62 0.20 9.22
CA GLY A 22 -6.01 -0.93 10.04
C GLY A 22 -7.51 -1.04 10.25
N ASP A 23 -7.93 -2.23 10.69
CA ASP A 23 -9.29 -2.48 11.11
C ASP A 23 -9.42 -2.42 12.62
N ARG A 24 -10.62 -2.05 13.09
CA ARG A 24 -11.01 -2.24 14.49
C ARG A 24 -11.18 -3.73 14.75
N ALA A 25 -10.37 -4.27 15.65
CA ALA A 25 -10.53 -5.62 16.15
C ALA A 25 -10.16 -5.67 17.63
N VAL A 26 -10.70 -6.67 18.33
CA VAL A 26 -10.19 -7.01 19.67
C VAL A 26 -8.74 -7.45 19.48
N ALA A 27 -7.81 -6.71 20.10
CA ALA A 27 -6.38 -6.86 19.85
C ALA A 27 -5.95 -8.33 19.88
N ALA A 28 -5.58 -8.87 18.72
CA ALA A 28 -4.80 -10.10 18.67
C ALA A 28 -3.39 -9.80 19.20
N ALA A 29 -2.74 -10.78 19.83
CA ALA A 29 -1.36 -10.63 20.25
C ALA A 29 -0.50 -10.24 19.04
N SER A 30 0.16 -9.07 19.11
CA SER A 30 1.11 -8.66 18.09
C SER A 30 2.38 -9.51 18.22
N GLU A 31 2.85 -10.08 17.12
CA GLU A 31 4.17 -10.75 17.07
C GLU A 31 5.34 -9.74 17.12
N SER A 32 5.06 -8.44 17.11
CA SER A 32 6.09 -7.40 17.21
C SER A 32 6.57 -7.24 18.65
N PRO A 33 7.84 -6.82 18.86
CA PRO A 33 8.35 -6.49 20.19
C PRO A 33 7.43 -5.54 20.95
N PRO A 34 7.36 -5.63 22.29
CA PRO A 34 6.52 -4.76 23.11
C PRO A 34 6.76 -3.26 22.86
N ASP A 35 8.01 -2.90 22.56
CA ASP A 35 8.44 -1.51 22.44
C ASP A 35 8.51 -1.02 20.98
N ASP A 36 8.02 -1.80 20.00
CA ASP A 36 7.92 -1.37 18.60
C ASP A 36 6.93 -0.18 18.49
N PRO A 37 7.36 1.02 18.03
CA PRO A 37 6.52 2.22 18.04
C PRO A 37 5.22 2.07 17.25
N MET A 38 5.29 1.39 16.09
CA MET A 38 4.11 1.11 15.28
C MET A 38 3.14 0.18 16.04
N ALA A 39 3.64 -0.89 16.67
CA ALA A 39 2.81 -1.80 17.47
C ALA A 39 2.15 -1.10 18.67
N LEU A 40 2.85 -0.18 19.33
CA LEU A 40 2.28 0.66 20.38
C LEU A 40 1.17 1.56 19.83
N ALA A 41 1.37 2.19 18.68
CA ALA A 41 0.37 3.03 18.03
C ALA A 41 -0.90 2.25 17.64
N TYR A 42 -0.77 1.06 17.04
CA TYR A 42 -1.91 0.18 16.74
C TYR A 42 -2.68 -0.22 18.01
N ARG A 43 -1.97 -0.60 19.09
CA ARG A 43 -2.61 -0.94 20.37
C ARG A 43 -3.36 0.25 20.98
N ALA A 44 -2.74 1.43 21.00
CA ALA A 44 -3.37 2.65 21.51
C ALA A 44 -4.62 3.04 20.71
N ALA A 45 -4.62 2.80 19.40
CA ALA A 45 -5.76 3.06 18.52
C ALA A 45 -6.83 1.95 18.54
N GLY A 46 -6.59 0.82 19.20
CA GLY A 46 -7.49 -0.35 19.17
C GLY A 46 -7.62 -0.96 17.78
N LEU A 47 -6.52 -0.94 17.02
CA LEU A 47 -6.46 -1.39 15.62
C LEU A 47 -5.54 -2.60 15.46
N VAL A 48 -5.77 -3.35 14.39
CA VAL A 48 -4.82 -4.34 13.85
C VAL A 48 -4.34 -3.91 12.47
N PRO A 49 -3.04 -4.10 12.11
CA PRO A 49 -2.54 -3.73 10.79
C PRO A 49 -3.27 -4.48 9.66
N ALA A 50 -3.77 -3.75 8.67
CA ALA A 50 -4.54 -4.31 7.55
C ALA A 50 -3.65 -4.92 6.44
N LEU A 51 -2.75 -5.84 6.81
CA LEU A 51 -1.74 -6.42 5.90
C LEU A 51 -2.35 -7.19 4.72
N ASP A 52 -3.49 -7.84 4.93
CA ASP A 52 -4.22 -8.62 3.93
C ASP A 52 -5.06 -7.75 2.98
N GLN A 53 -5.27 -6.48 3.33
CA GLN A 53 -6.03 -5.51 2.56
C GLN A 53 -5.14 -4.57 1.73
N LEU A 54 -3.83 -4.58 1.99
CA LEU A 54 -2.87 -3.95 1.09
C LEU A 54 -2.87 -4.66 -0.26
N ARG A 55 -3.38 -3.96 -1.27
CA ARG A 55 -3.42 -4.45 -2.64
C ARG A 55 -2.12 -4.09 -3.33
N TYR A 56 -1.42 -5.11 -3.81
CA TYR A 56 -0.15 -4.91 -4.49
C TYR A 56 -0.33 -4.24 -5.85
N VAL A 57 0.33 -3.10 -6.03
CA VAL A 57 0.25 -2.30 -7.26
C VAL A 57 1.31 -2.77 -8.26
N GLY A 58 2.55 -2.97 -7.82
CA GLY A 58 3.67 -3.36 -8.67
C GLY A 58 5.02 -3.11 -8.02
N ARG A 59 6.09 -3.37 -8.77
CA ARG A 59 7.47 -3.18 -8.33
C ARG A 59 8.23 -2.28 -9.28
N ALA A 60 9.13 -1.49 -8.74
CA ALA A 60 10.11 -0.76 -9.53
C ALA A 60 11.53 -1.05 -9.08
N ILE A 61 12.43 -1.25 -10.05
CA ILE A 61 13.86 -1.38 -9.79
C ILE A 61 14.57 -0.29 -10.56
N THR A 62 15.30 0.57 -9.86
CA THR A 62 16.13 1.62 -10.48
C THR A 62 17.21 1.03 -11.40
N PRO A 63 17.70 1.81 -12.39
CA PRO A 63 18.78 1.37 -13.26
C PRO A 63 20.04 0.89 -12.50
N PRO A 64 20.79 -0.09 -13.03
CA PRO A 64 22.09 -0.48 -12.46
C PRO A 64 23.11 0.66 -12.42
N SER A 65 23.04 1.60 -13.35
CA SER A 65 23.93 2.76 -13.44
C SER A 65 23.56 3.91 -12.50
N SER A 66 22.45 3.80 -11.76
CA SER A 66 22.05 4.83 -10.81
C SER A 66 22.97 4.79 -9.59
N PRO A 67 23.52 5.94 -9.13
CA PRO A 67 24.40 5.99 -7.96
C PRO A 67 23.66 5.53 -6.69
N MET A 68 22.35 5.76 -6.63
CA MET A 68 21.46 5.26 -5.59
C MET A 68 20.43 4.32 -6.20
N ARG A 69 20.27 3.13 -5.62
CA ARG A 69 19.43 2.07 -6.19
C ARG A 69 18.34 1.62 -5.23
N PHE A 70 17.13 1.48 -5.76
CA PHE A 70 15.97 1.00 -5.03
C PHE A 70 15.33 -0.20 -5.72
N ASN A 71 14.74 -1.06 -4.91
CA ASN A 71 13.83 -2.12 -5.32
C ASN A 71 12.52 -1.94 -4.54
N THR A 72 11.65 -1.10 -5.10
CA THR A 72 10.49 -0.56 -4.40
C THR A 72 9.24 -1.33 -4.75
N CYS A 73 8.51 -1.79 -3.75
CA CYS A 73 7.20 -2.41 -3.87
C CYS A 73 6.12 -1.37 -3.53
N PHE A 74 5.13 -1.22 -4.42
CA PHE A 74 4.03 -0.27 -4.25
C PHE A 74 2.76 -0.99 -3.84
N PHE A 75 2.04 -0.40 -2.89
CA PHE A 75 0.77 -0.90 -2.37
C PHE A 75 -0.27 0.21 -2.40
N HIS A 76 -1.54 -0.15 -2.46
CA HIS A 76 -2.64 0.75 -2.16
C HIS A 76 -3.57 0.10 -1.14
N ALA A 77 -4.22 0.95 -0.34
CA ALA A 77 -5.21 0.58 0.65
C ALA A 77 -6.49 1.39 0.43
N ASP A 78 -7.58 0.96 1.06
CA ASP A 78 -8.80 1.77 1.13
C ASP A 78 -8.61 2.92 2.14
N GLY A 79 -8.87 4.15 1.72
CA GLY A 79 -8.73 5.34 2.56
C GLY A 79 -9.67 5.34 3.77
N THR A 80 -10.76 4.58 3.75
CA THR A 80 -11.69 4.45 4.89
C THR A 80 -11.09 3.73 6.09
N GLN A 81 -9.96 3.05 5.92
CA GLN A 81 -9.21 2.34 6.96
C GLN A 81 -8.11 3.21 7.61
N VAL A 82 -7.97 4.46 7.14
CA VAL A 82 -6.91 5.37 7.59
C VAL A 82 -7.32 6.03 8.89
N ILE A 83 -6.45 5.95 9.90
CA ILE A 83 -6.63 6.60 11.20
C ILE A 83 -5.40 7.43 11.52
N ALA A 84 -5.59 8.70 11.88
CA ALA A 84 -4.53 9.54 12.42
C ALA A 84 -4.21 9.10 13.85
N ALA A 85 -2.96 8.71 14.12
CA ALA A 85 -2.56 8.15 15.41
C ALA A 85 -1.21 8.68 15.93
N GLY A 86 -0.53 9.53 15.17
CA GLY A 86 0.76 10.08 15.57
C GLY A 86 1.10 11.37 14.84
N THR A 87 2.30 11.87 15.14
CA THR A 87 2.89 13.02 14.46
C THR A 87 3.80 12.51 13.35
N ALA A 88 3.72 13.13 12.18
CA ALA A 88 4.67 12.90 11.08
C ALA A 88 6.12 13.13 11.54
N SER A 89 7.08 12.38 10.99
CA SER A 89 8.52 12.53 11.29
C SER A 89 9.08 13.91 10.95
N GLY A 90 8.41 14.67 10.08
CA GLY A 90 8.86 15.96 9.57
C GLY A 90 9.70 15.85 8.29
N GLU A 91 9.84 14.65 7.71
CA GLU A 91 10.52 14.45 6.42
C GLU A 91 9.70 14.98 5.23
N LEU A 92 8.39 15.17 5.42
CA LEU A 92 7.45 15.64 4.39
C LEU A 92 7.03 17.09 4.67
N ASP A 93 7.23 17.99 3.70
CA ASP A 93 6.87 19.40 3.82
C ASP A 93 5.38 19.70 3.53
N ASP A 94 4.78 19.05 2.52
CA ASP A 94 3.45 19.39 1.95
C ASP A 94 2.51 18.17 1.90
N LEU A 95 2.24 17.55 3.06
CA LEU A 95 1.39 16.35 3.15
C LEU A 95 -0.10 16.69 2.98
N HIS A 96 -0.70 16.23 1.89
CA HIS A 96 -2.11 16.49 1.57
C HIS A 96 -2.82 15.33 0.88
N TRP A 97 -4.11 15.21 1.15
CA TRP A 97 -5.02 14.44 0.31
C TRP A 97 -5.26 15.20 -1.01
N ARG A 98 -5.08 14.52 -2.13
CA ARG A 98 -5.27 15.08 -3.48
C ARG A 98 -6.32 14.26 -4.23
N ALA A 99 -7.16 14.95 -5.00
CA ALA A 99 -8.08 14.28 -5.92
C ALA A 99 -7.30 13.65 -7.09
N LEU A 100 -7.81 12.53 -7.62
CA LEU A 100 -7.12 11.77 -8.68
C LEU A 100 -7.03 12.56 -10.00
N ASP A 101 -8.00 13.42 -10.29
CA ASP A 101 -7.99 14.30 -11.46
C ASP A 101 -6.90 15.40 -11.38
N ALA A 102 -6.36 15.68 -10.21
CA ALA A 102 -5.27 16.63 -10.01
C ALA A 102 -3.87 16.03 -10.24
N ILE A 103 -3.75 14.71 -10.50
CA ILE A 103 -2.46 14.00 -10.60
C ILE A 103 -1.60 14.53 -11.75
N ASP A 104 -2.20 14.98 -12.86
CA ASP A 104 -1.48 15.48 -14.03
C ASP A 104 -0.72 16.77 -13.76
N ALA A 105 -1.17 17.58 -12.80
CA ALA A 105 -0.48 18.80 -12.39
C ALA A 105 0.71 18.54 -11.45
N LEU A 106 0.81 17.36 -10.84
CA LEU A 106 1.84 17.05 -9.85
C LEU A 106 3.19 16.73 -10.51
N LYS A 107 4.24 17.42 -10.07
CA LYS A 107 5.63 17.10 -10.43
C LYS A 107 6.06 15.84 -9.69
N MET A 108 6.23 14.73 -10.41
CA MET A 108 6.66 13.46 -9.81
C MET A 108 7.54 12.65 -10.76
N ALA A 109 8.30 11.71 -10.21
CA ALA A 109 9.05 10.76 -11.00
C ALA A 109 8.11 9.91 -11.88
N LYS A 110 8.57 9.55 -13.09
CA LYS A 110 7.79 8.75 -14.06
C LYS A 110 7.27 7.43 -13.46
N VAL A 111 8.05 6.81 -12.60
CA VAL A 111 7.68 5.57 -11.90
C VAL A 111 6.53 5.79 -10.91
N SER A 112 6.55 6.89 -10.15
CA SER A 112 5.49 7.23 -9.20
C SER A 112 4.17 7.48 -9.93
N ARG A 113 4.22 8.22 -11.05
CA ARG A 113 3.07 8.45 -11.92
C ARG A 113 2.48 7.13 -12.43
N PHE A 114 3.31 6.27 -13.01
CA PHE A 114 2.89 4.96 -13.51
C PHE A 114 2.22 4.10 -12.42
N MET A 115 2.78 4.07 -11.21
CA MET A 115 2.22 3.29 -10.10
C MET A 115 0.91 3.89 -9.59
N LEU A 116 0.79 5.21 -9.54
CA LEU A 116 -0.42 5.90 -9.10
C LEU A 116 -1.58 5.71 -10.10
N GLU A 117 -1.33 5.88 -11.40
CA GLU A 117 -2.31 5.59 -12.46
C GLU A 117 -2.79 4.14 -12.40
N ARG A 118 -1.86 3.21 -12.17
CA ARG A 118 -2.21 1.80 -11.99
C ARG A 118 -3.03 1.55 -10.73
N ALA A 119 -2.71 2.19 -9.60
CA ALA A 119 -3.48 2.08 -8.37
C ALA A 119 -4.92 2.57 -8.58
N ALA A 120 -5.10 3.70 -9.26
CA ALA A 120 -6.42 4.22 -9.64
C ALA A 120 -7.20 3.24 -10.54
N ALA A 121 -6.53 2.66 -11.55
CA ALA A 121 -7.15 1.65 -12.41
C ALA A 121 -7.51 0.35 -11.65
N LEU A 122 -6.69 -0.07 -10.67
CA LEU A 122 -7.00 -1.22 -9.80
C LEU A 122 -8.18 -0.96 -8.88
N HIS A 123 -8.32 0.27 -8.37
CA HIS A 123 -9.45 0.70 -7.55
C HIS A 123 -10.75 0.71 -8.37
N GLY A 124 -10.70 1.25 -9.59
CA GLY A 124 -11.85 1.27 -10.52
C GLY A 124 -12.13 -0.07 -11.23
N GLY A 125 -11.39 -1.15 -10.94
CA GLY A 125 -11.58 -2.46 -11.58
C GLY A 125 -11.18 -2.52 -13.07
N MET A 126 -10.44 -1.53 -13.56
CA MET A 126 -10.01 -1.39 -14.96
C MET A 126 -8.64 -2.03 -15.25
N ALA A 127 -7.90 -2.45 -14.22
CA ALA A 127 -6.59 -3.07 -14.36
C ALA A 127 -6.58 -4.56 -13.99
N SER A 128 -5.79 -5.33 -14.74
CA SER A 128 -5.50 -6.73 -14.40
C SER A 128 -4.85 -6.85 -13.01
N SER A 129 -5.16 -7.93 -12.30
CA SER A 129 -4.53 -8.28 -11.02
C SER A 129 -3.05 -8.67 -11.17
N ALA A 130 -2.59 -8.99 -12.39
CA ALA A 130 -1.18 -9.25 -12.64
C ALA A 130 -0.35 -7.97 -12.44
N ALA A 131 0.48 -7.95 -11.39
CA ALA A 131 1.29 -6.79 -11.05
C ALA A 131 2.53 -6.66 -11.96
N PRO A 132 2.86 -5.45 -12.42
CA PRO A 132 4.01 -5.20 -13.27
C PRO A 132 5.29 -5.00 -12.46
N LEU A 133 6.40 -5.42 -13.07
CA LEU A 133 7.75 -5.00 -12.74
C LEU A 133 8.21 -3.93 -13.73
N TYR A 134 8.32 -2.70 -13.23
CA TYR A 134 8.95 -1.57 -13.89
C TYR A 134 10.47 -1.63 -13.66
N ARG A 135 11.28 -1.77 -14.72
CA ARG A 135 12.74 -1.82 -14.59
C ARG A 135 13.45 -1.15 -15.76
N TRP A 136 14.73 -0.87 -15.60
CA TRP A 136 15.57 -0.42 -16.70
C TRP A 136 16.43 -1.55 -17.26
N VAL A 137 16.46 -1.66 -18.59
CA VAL A 137 17.28 -2.61 -19.34
C VAL A 137 17.90 -1.86 -20.51
N ARG A 138 19.24 -1.82 -20.58
CA ARG A 138 20.00 -1.17 -21.66
C ARG A 138 19.53 0.27 -21.94
N GLY A 139 19.44 1.08 -20.87
CA GLY A 139 19.03 2.50 -20.97
C GLY A 139 17.54 2.75 -21.17
N ALA A 140 16.72 1.72 -21.40
CA ALA A 140 15.29 1.86 -21.63
C ALA A 140 14.45 1.25 -20.51
N VAL A 141 13.29 1.84 -20.25
CA VAL A 141 12.26 1.28 -19.37
C VAL A 141 11.67 0.03 -20.01
N ARG A 142 11.53 -1.03 -19.22
CA ARG A 142 10.84 -2.27 -19.57
C ARG A 142 9.82 -2.59 -18.49
N ILE A 143 8.60 -2.86 -18.92
CA ILE A 143 7.47 -3.21 -18.06
C ILE A 143 7.02 -4.61 -18.47
N GLY A 144 6.88 -5.51 -17.51
CA GLY A 144 6.42 -6.89 -17.71
C GLY A 144 5.88 -7.48 -16.41
N PRO A 145 5.41 -8.74 -16.41
CA PRO A 145 4.88 -9.35 -15.19
C PRO A 145 5.96 -9.42 -14.11
N ASP A 146 5.58 -9.13 -12.86
CA ASP A 146 6.47 -9.27 -11.72
C ASP A 146 6.53 -10.73 -11.25
N PRO A 147 7.69 -11.41 -11.33
CA PRO A 147 7.84 -12.77 -10.83
C PRO A 147 7.74 -12.88 -9.30
N TYR A 148 7.75 -11.76 -8.57
CA TYR A 148 7.70 -11.75 -7.11
C TYR A 148 6.44 -12.41 -6.53
N LEU A 149 5.30 -12.29 -7.23
CA LEU A 149 4.06 -12.99 -6.88
C LEU A 149 4.05 -14.47 -7.31
N LEU A 150 4.66 -14.78 -8.45
CA LEU A 150 4.68 -16.15 -8.99
C LEU A 150 5.48 -17.11 -8.09
N ARG A 151 6.46 -16.60 -7.34
CA ARG A 151 7.29 -17.41 -6.43
C ARG A 151 6.72 -17.56 -5.02
N SER A 152 5.68 -16.81 -4.66
CA SER A 152 5.15 -16.80 -3.28
C SER A 152 3.88 -17.62 -3.07
N GLY A 153 3.29 -18.21 -4.11
CA GLY A 153 2.11 -19.08 -3.97
C GLY A 153 0.84 -18.39 -3.46
N VAL A 154 0.84 -17.07 -3.31
CA VAL A 154 -0.30 -16.31 -2.78
C VAL A 154 -1.22 -15.94 -3.94
N ALA A 155 -2.36 -16.64 -4.02
CA ALA A 155 -3.44 -16.29 -4.93
C ALA A 155 -3.93 -14.85 -4.65
N ASN A 156 -4.20 -14.10 -5.72
CA ASN A 156 -4.74 -12.75 -5.64
C ASN A 156 -5.95 -12.71 -4.70
N GLY A 157 -5.91 -11.81 -3.71
CA GLY A 157 -7.03 -11.56 -2.80
C GLY A 157 -8.32 -11.38 -3.59
N ARG A 158 -9.31 -12.22 -3.28
CA ARG A 158 -10.65 -12.10 -3.85
C ARG A 158 -11.23 -10.75 -3.42
N PRO A 159 -11.99 -10.05 -4.29
CA PRO A 159 -12.74 -8.88 -3.86
C PRO A 159 -13.71 -9.32 -2.75
N SER A 160 -13.69 -8.59 -1.63
CA SER A 160 -14.62 -8.79 -0.52
C SER A 160 -16.05 -8.68 -1.05
N SER A 161 -16.80 -9.78 -0.97
CA SER A 161 -18.20 -9.80 -1.38
C SER A 161 -18.98 -8.81 -0.51
N ALA A 162 -19.69 -7.89 -1.19
CA ALA A 162 -20.59 -6.91 -0.60
C ALA A 162 -21.41 -7.50 0.56
N ARG A 163 -21.31 -6.83 1.71
CA ARG A 163 -22.11 -7.11 2.91
C ARG A 163 -23.59 -6.93 2.51
N ARG A 164 -24.31 -8.05 2.36
CA ARG A 164 -25.77 -8.03 2.15
C ARG A 164 -26.39 -7.37 3.38
N LEU A 165 -26.96 -6.17 3.20
CA LEU A 165 -27.85 -5.56 4.17
C LEU A 165 -29.08 -6.47 4.28
N SER A 166 -29.24 -7.14 5.42
CA SER A 166 -30.49 -7.79 5.79
C SER A 166 -31.52 -6.70 6.07
N GLN A 167 -32.46 -6.48 5.14
CA GLN A 167 -33.70 -5.81 5.48
C GLN A 167 -34.51 -6.75 6.37
N GLY A 168 -34.61 -6.41 7.65
CA GLY A 168 -35.65 -6.95 8.52
C GLY A 168 -36.95 -6.23 8.21
N GLN A 169 -37.92 -6.93 7.62
CA GLN A 169 -39.32 -6.55 7.71
C GLN A 169 -39.92 -7.21 8.96
N GLY A 170 -40.33 -6.38 9.90
CA GLY A 170 -41.19 -6.78 11.00
C GLY A 170 -42.58 -7.17 10.50
N ARG A 171 -43.19 -8.10 11.22
CA ARG A 171 -44.65 -8.28 11.30
C ARG A 171 -45.06 -7.96 12.71
#